data_AF-A0A9W8F8Z7-F1
#
_entry.id   AF-A0A9W8F8Z7-F1
#
_cell.length_a   1.000
_cell.length_b   1.000
_cell.length_c   1.000
_cell.angle_alpha   90.00
_cell.angle_beta   90.00
_cell.angle_gamma   90.00
#
_symmetry.space_group_name_H-M   'P 1'
#
loop_
_entity.id
_entity.type
_entity.pdbx_description
1 polymer ?
#
loop_
_entity_poly.entity_id
_entity_poly.type
_entity_poly.pdbx_seq_one_letter_code
_entity_poly.pdbx_strand_id
1 'polypeptide(L)'
;MDSVKVLTKITPANLQAHVNSLFDATCIKMCVVGDFDETKALNVANNVQAIFKPTPNLGYDLVRPREYSFGPGYYVYHMLVPNDNCVNSAVECSIYCGLAADKRESVLLAILEEVVHGSFFALLRTKHQLGYNVSALSSSIYGGRSELILRVEGEYNLMYVTMHINKFIHDMHQTLLDMSDEQFYSQVQLLLRRYQGGFQNIDQEAGRYFEEVSSGAYDFTRYDKMAELLQSIAKEELLVFWNKYVNPSTAPAYTRIDVQMWSAKIWKPTVSDFKEYSAKTLALYGCLHAEGNDTLDIEKVDKFITTAISEHQEQPGVCNGTDVLLAKLKSATLSESGAVYAVGKSKEHTTHTSTSLELAIKDHETFGNYINVSCTKIATIGTSKTPDGLWIMADYKQFQATQEM
;
A
#
# COMPACT_ATOMS: atom_id res chain seq x y z
N MET A 1 -17.55 6.64 6.51
CA MET A 1 -18.82 7.00 5.83
C MET A 1 -19.98 7.26 6.81
N ASP A 2 -19.99 6.69 8.02
CA ASP A 2 -21.08 6.94 8.97
C ASP A 2 -21.07 8.35 9.58
N SER A 3 -19.91 8.98 9.73
CA SER A 3 -19.78 10.34 10.27
C SER A 3 -20.58 11.37 9.44
N VAL A 4 -20.60 11.26 8.11
CA VAL A 4 -21.35 12.17 7.22
C VAL A 4 -22.87 12.02 7.39
N LYS A 5 -23.37 10.80 7.59
CA LYS A 5 -24.79 10.56 7.83
C LYS A 5 -25.25 11.15 9.16
N VAL A 6 -24.39 11.09 10.18
CA VAL A 6 -24.67 11.63 11.50
C VAL A 6 -24.66 13.17 11.52
N LEU A 7 -24.06 13.84 10.53
CA LEU A 7 -24.10 15.32 10.43
C LEU A 7 -25.53 15.87 10.41
N THR A 8 -26.47 15.17 9.77
CA THR A 8 -27.89 15.56 9.75
C THR A 8 -28.57 15.54 11.11
N LYS A 9 -27.98 14.83 12.09
CA LYS A 9 -28.45 14.74 13.48
C LYS A 9 -27.85 15.83 14.36
N ILE A 10 -26.91 16.63 13.86
CA ILE A 10 -26.31 17.73 14.61
C ILE A 10 -27.31 18.89 14.61
N THR A 11 -27.66 19.37 15.80
CA THR A 11 -28.55 20.51 16.02
C THR A 11 -27.82 21.56 16.85
N PRO A 12 -28.21 22.85 16.79
CA PRO A 12 -27.61 23.85 17.66
C PRO A 12 -27.65 23.47 19.14
N ALA A 13 -28.75 22.83 19.58
CA ALA A 13 -28.93 22.40 20.96
C ALA A 13 -27.95 21.28 21.37
N ASN A 14 -27.79 20.23 20.57
CA ASN A 14 -26.87 19.14 20.93
C ASN A 14 -25.40 19.52 20.73
N LEU A 15 -25.10 20.42 19.78
CA LEU A 15 -23.76 20.98 19.62
C LEU A 15 -23.40 21.83 20.84
N GLN A 16 -24.32 22.69 21.29
CA GLN A 16 -24.11 23.49 22.51
C GLN A 16 -23.95 22.60 23.74
N ALA A 17 -24.75 21.54 23.87
CA ALA A 17 -24.60 20.55 24.94
C ALA A 17 -23.22 19.87 24.91
N HIS A 18 -22.74 19.48 23.73
CA HIS A 18 -21.41 18.88 23.55
C HIS A 18 -20.29 19.87 23.88
N VAL A 19 -20.37 21.14 23.45
CA VAL A 19 -19.41 22.19 23.79
C VAL A 19 -19.34 22.39 25.30
N ASN A 20 -20.50 22.40 25.98
CA ASN A 20 -20.55 22.55 27.43
C ASN A 20 -19.91 21.38 28.16
N SER A 21 -19.95 20.16 27.61
CA SER A 21 -19.40 18.96 28.23
C SER A 21 -18.01 18.55 27.72
N LEU A 22 -17.45 19.26 26.74
CA LEU A 22 -16.23 18.84 26.02
C LEU A 22 -15.03 18.65 26.96
N PHE A 23 -14.95 19.49 27.99
CA PHE A 23 -13.85 19.51 28.96
C PHE A 23 -14.19 18.88 30.32
N ASP A 24 -15.37 18.27 30.45
CA ASP A 24 -15.83 17.68 31.71
C ASP A 24 -14.94 16.54 32.20
N ALA A 25 -14.28 15.81 31.29
CA ALA A 25 -13.29 14.77 31.60
C ALA A 25 -12.16 14.82 30.58
N THR A 26 -11.08 15.56 30.88
CA THR A 26 -10.00 15.80 29.92
C THR A 26 -8.63 15.60 30.53
N CYS A 27 -7.76 14.93 29.79
CA CYS A 27 -6.32 14.89 30.05
C CYS A 27 -5.63 15.78 29.04
N ILE A 28 -4.91 16.80 29.50
CA ILE A 28 -4.14 17.71 28.64
C ILE A 28 -2.68 17.26 28.65
N LYS A 29 -2.15 16.91 27.48
CA LYS A 29 -0.72 16.66 27.27
C LYS A 29 -0.15 17.82 26.46
N MET A 30 0.96 18.39 26.91
CA MET A 30 1.60 19.53 26.26
C MET A 30 3.07 19.25 26.02
N CYS A 31 3.56 19.67 24.86
CA CYS A 31 4.98 19.76 24.52
C CYS A 31 5.26 21.24 24.27
N VAL A 32 6.15 21.84 25.05
CA VAL A 32 6.53 23.25 24.94
C VAL A 32 7.96 23.30 24.45
N VAL A 33 8.17 23.89 23.27
CA VAL A 33 9.47 23.96 22.59
C VAL A 33 9.67 25.40 22.10
N GLY A 34 10.87 25.96 22.33
CA GLY A 34 11.23 27.33 21.93
C GLY A 34 11.90 28.12 23.05
N ASP A 35 11.81 29.45 22.96
CA ASP A 35 12.41 30.39 23.93
C ASP A 35 11.59 30.48 25.23
N PHE A 36 11.59 29.39 25.98
CA PHE A 36 10.94 29.28 27.28
C PHE A 36 11.94 28.82 28.33
N ASP A 37 11.94 29.49 29.48
CA ASP A 37 12.45 28.90 30.70
C ASP A 37 11.37 28.03 31.35
N GLU A 38 11.77 27.22 32.34
CA GLU A 38 10.87 26.30 33.04
C GLU A 38 9.67 27.02 33.66
N THR A 39 9.88 28.23 34.22
CA THR A 39 8.81 29.00 34.85
C THR A 39 7.78 29.46 33.83
N LYS A 40 8.22 29.97 32.67
CA LYS A 40 7.33 30.35 31.57
C LYS A 40 6.57 29.14 31.05
N ALA A 41 7.23 27.99 30.85
CA ALA A 41 6.58 26.77 30.36
C ALA A 41 5.49 26.28 31.34
N LEU A 42 5.80 26.25 32.65
CA LEU A 42 4.83 25.90 33.69
C LEU A 42 3.67 26.90 33.74
N ASN A 43 3.94 28.19 33.55
CA ASN A 43 2.89 29.21 33.48
C ASN A 43 1.94 28.98 32.29
N VAL A 44 2.43 28.52 31.14
CA VAL A 44 1.54 28.14 30.01
C VAL A 44 0.62 27.00 30.43
N ALA A 45 1.16 25.93 31.03
CA ALA A 45 0.36 24.80 31.50
C ALA A 45 -0.68 25.21 32.57
N ASN A 46 -0.27 26.03 33.54
CA ASN A 46 -1.15 26.56 34.58
C ASN A 46 -2.27 27.43 34.00
N ASN A 47 -1.98 28.26 33.02
CA ASN A 47 -2.98 29.09 32.34
C ASN A 47 -3.99 28.24 31.59
N VAL A 48 -3.53 27.23 30.85
CA VAL A 48 -4.41 26.27 30.16
C VAL A 48 -5.31 25.55 31.17
N GLN A 49 -4.76 25.07 32.28
CA GLN A 49 -5.53 24.43 33.34
C GLN A 49 -6.54 25.39 33.99
N ALA A 50 -6.18 26.65 34.22
CA ALA A 50 -7.07 27.65 34.82
C ALA A 50 -8.23 28.06 33.90
N ILE A 51 -8.01 28.07 32.58
CA ILE A 51 -9.02 28.38 31.57
C ILE A 51 -9.99 27.20 31.40
N PHE A 52 -9.47 26.00 31.13
CA PHE A 52 -10.30 24.84 30.82
C PHE A 52 -10.88 24.13 32.04
N LYS A 53 -10.23 24.25 33.21
CA LYS A 53 -10.61 23.61 34.47
C LYS A 53 -10.98 22.12 34.28
N PRO A 54 -10.14 21.33 33.61
CA PRO A 54 -10.49 19.96 33.27
C PRO A 54 -10.68 19.13 34.54
N THR A 55 -11.73 18.32 34.61
CA THR A 55 -11.85 17.31 35.67
C THR A 55 -10.86 16.17 35.37
N PRO A 56 -10.10 15.69 36.38
CA PRO A 56 -9.18 14.58 36.19
C PRO A 56 -9.87 13.36 35.61
N ASN A 57 -9.35 12.87 34.49
CA ASN A 57 -9.72 11.59 33.92
C ASN A 57 -9.06 10.46 34.74
N LEU A 58 -9.78 9.38 35.05
CA LEU A 58 -9.31 8.27 35.88
C LEU A 58 -8.27 7.35 35.19
N GLY A 59 -7.79 7.73 34.00
CA GLY A 59 -6.65 7.11 33.31
C GLY A 59 -7.00 5.83 32.56
N TYR A 60 -8.04 5.09 32.97
CA TYR A 60 -8.55 3.93 32.23
C TYR A 60 -9.36 4.30 30.98
N ASP A 61 -9.82 5.55 30.86
CA ASP A 61 -10.54 6.03 29.66
C ASP A 61 -9.57 6.40 28.51
N LEU A 62 -8.26 6.31 28.72
CA LEU A 62 -7.26 6.48 27.67
C LEU A 62 -7.22 5.25 26.77
N VAL A 63 -8.24 5.10 25.92
CA VAL A 63 -8.27 4.07 24.88
C VAL A 63 -7.20 4.39 23.86
N ARG A 64 -6.09 3.64 23.88
CA ARG A 64 -5.11 3.68 22.81
C ARG A 64 -5.69 2.98 21.58
N PRO A 65 -5.56 3.56 20.37
CA PRO A 65 -5.92 2.87 19.14
C PRO A 65 -5.20 1.52 19.08
N ARG A 66 -5.94 0.48 18.72
CA ARG A 66 -5.38 -0.84 18.45
C ARG A 66 -5.46 -1.10 16.96
N GLU A 67 -4.39 -1.66 16.42
CA GLU A 67 -4.38 -2.12 15.05
C GLU A 67 -5.02 -3.50 14.96
N TYR A 68 -5.76 -3.74 13.87
CA TYR A 68 -6.21 -5.08 13.58
C TYR A 68 -5.04 -5.91 13.03
N SER A 69 -4.83 -7.08 13.64
CA SER A 69 -3.75 -7.98 13.28
C SER A 69 -4.25 -8.98 12.23
N PHE A 70 -4.00 -8.69 10.95
CA PHE A 70 -4.26 -9.67 9.89
C PHE A 70 -3.39 -10.92 10.08
N GLY A 71 -3.97 -12.10 9.83
CA GLY A 71 -3.22 -13.35 9.71
C GLY A 71 -2.52 -13.44 8.35
N PRO A 72 -1.57 -14.37 8.16
CA PRO A 72 -0.87 -14.54 6.89
C PRO A 72 -1.83 -14.70 5.70
N GLY A 73 -1.51 -14.04 4.59
CA GLY A 73 -2.35 -13.98 3.41
C GLY A 73 -2.23 -12.65 2.66
N TYR A 74 -2.87 -12.60 1.51
CA TYR A 74 -2.96 -11.40 0.69
C TYR A 74 -4.42 -10.95 0.61
N TYR A 75 -4.71 -9.81 1.23
CA TYR A 75 -6.03 -9.21 1.36
C TYR A 75 -6.16 -8.00 0.45
N VAL A 76 -7.31 -7.83 -0.20
CA VAL A 76 -7.58 -6.67 -1.05
C VAL A 76 -8.92 -6.05 -0.66
N TYR A 77 -8.88 -4.76 -0.37
CA TYR A 77 -10.06 -3.94 -0.14
C TYR A 77 -10.26 -2.97 -1.30
N HIS A 78 -11.43 -3.05 -1.95
CA HIS A 78 -11.78 -2.17 -3.05
C HIS A 78 -12.78 -1.11 -2.62
N MET A 79 -12.51 0.14 -2.97
CA MET A 79 -13.48 1.23 -2.86
C MET A 79 -13.49 2.09 -4.12
N LEU A 80 -14.49 2.95 -4.24
CA LEU A 80 -14.51 3.98 -5.29
C LEU A 80 -13.91 5.26 -4.73
N VAL A 81 -13.21 6.00 -5.59
CA VAL A 81 -12.82 7.38 -5.29
C VAL A 81 -14.10 8.20 -5.07
N PRO A 82 -14.26 8.92 -3.95
CA PRO A 82 -15.51 9.64 -3.65
C PRO A 82 -15.88 10.72 -4.67
N ASN A 83 -14.91 11.23 -5.43
CA ASN A 83 -15.13 12.19 -6.50
C ASN A 83 -15.24 11.46 -7.85
N ASP A 84 -16.44 11.37 -8.40
CA ASP A 84 -16.73 10.71 -9.69
C ASP A 84 -16.04 11.36 -10.91
N ASN A 85 -15.55 12.59 -10.75
CA ASN A 85 -14.79 13.28 -11.79
C ASN A 85 -13.29 13.03 -11.69
N CYS A 86 -12.80 12.42 -10.61
CA CYS A 86 -11.39 12.05 -10.51
C CYS A 86 -11.09 10.95 -11.54
N VAL A 87 -10.13 11.20 -12.43
CA VAL A 87 -9.65 10.23 -13.42
C VAL A 87 -8.65 9.23 -12.83
N ASN A 88 -8.05 9.57 -11.69
CA ASN A 88 -7.01 8.77 -11.05
C ASN A 88 -7.61 7.69 -10.15
N SER A 89 -7.05 6.50 -10.25
CA SER A 89 -7.15 5.46 -9.24
C SER A 89 -5.88 5.44 -8.39
N ALA A 90 -5.97 4.85 -7.19
CA ALA A 90 -4.83 4.69 -6.28
C ALA A 90 -4.80 3.28 -5.71
N VAL A 91 -3.59 2.75 -5.52
CA VAL A 91 -3.36 1.55 -4.72
C VAL A 91 -2.32 1.85 -3.66
N GLU A 92 -2.60 1.39 -2.44
CA GLU A 92 -1.65 1.30 -1.34
C GLU A 92 -1.50 -0.17 -0.96
N CYS A 93 -0.29 -0.68 -1.07
CA CYS A 93 0.10 -2.04 -0.69
C CYS A 93 0.91 -1.96 0.60
N SER A 94 0.34 -2.45 1.71
CA SER A 94 1.00 -2.59 3.01
C SER A 94 1.47 -4.02 3.22
N ILE A 95 2.75 -4.22 3.48
CA ILE A 95 3.35 -5.52 3.81
C ILE A 95 3.86 -5.46 5.25
N TYR A 96 3.46 -6.42 6.08
CA TYR A 96 3.90 -6.50 7.47
C TYR A 96 5.36 -6.95 7.59
N CYS A 97 6.16 -6.17 8.32
CA CYS A 97 7.62 -6.24 8.38
C CYS A 97 8.15 -6.13 9.82
N GLY A 98 7.80 -7.10 10.67
CA GLY A 98 8.28 -7.14 12.06
C GLY A 98 7.46 -6.31 13.04
N LEU A 99 8.06 -6.04 14.20
CA LEU A 99 7.42 -5.31 15.31
C LEU A 99 8.13 -4.00 15.60
N ALA A 100 7.35 -2.93 15.82
CA ALA A 100 7.88 -1.60 16.14
C ALA A 100 8.71 -1.57 17.45
N ALA A 101 8.51 -2.56 18.33
CA ALA A 101 9.27 -2.69 19.57
C ALA A 101 10.69 -3.24 19.35
N ASP A 102 10.95 -3.96 18.26
CA ASP A 102 12.28 -4.44 17.91
C ASP A 102 13.04 -3.35 17.18
N LYS A 103 13.98 -2.72 17.89
CA LYS A 103 14.77 -1.61 17.36
C LYS A 103 15.68 -2.03 16.20
N ARG A 104 16.14 -3.28 16.16
CA ARG A 104 17.00 -3.77 15.07
C ARG A 104 16.17 -4.01 13.82
N GLU A 105 14.98 -4.61 13.95
CA GLU A 105 14.03 -4.73 12.83
C GLU A 105 13.54 -3.35 12.33
N SER A 106 13.30 -2.40 13.23
CA SER A 106 12.92 -1.03 12.85
C SER A 106 13.99 -0.33 12.02
N VAL A 107 15.26 -0.50 12.38
CA VAL A 107 16.40 0.03 11.62
C VAL A 107 16.55 -0.68 10.27
N LEU A 108 16.37 -2.00 10.22
CA LEU A 108 16.39 -2.78 8.97
C LEU A 108 15.28 -2.34 8.02
N LEU A 109 14.07 -2.09 8.53
CA LEU A 109 12.95 -1.58 7.75
C LEU A 109 13.23 -0.17 7.20
N ALA A 110 13.84 0.70 7.99
CA ALA A 110 14.22 2.04 7.54
C ALA A 110 15.29 1.99 6.43
N ILE A 111 16.28 1.09 6.52
CA ILE A 111 17.24 0.87 5.41
C ILE A 111 16.52 0.31 4.19
N LEU A 112 15.62 -0.66 4.39
CA LEU A 112 14.86 -1.27 3.31
C LEU A 112 14.00 -0.24 2.57
N GLU A 113 13.35 0.66 3.31
CA GLU A 113 12.57 1.77 2.74
C GLU A 113 13.42 2.62 1.80
N GLU A 114 14.61 3.07 2.22
CA GLU A 114 15.49 3.90 1.36
C GLU A 114 15.86 3.18 0.06
N VAL A 115 16.25 1.91 0.16
CA VAL A 115 16.61 1.07 -0.98
C VAL A 115 15.41 0.88 -1.92
N VAL A 116 14.27 0.48 -1.36
CA VAL A 116 13.05 0.17 -2.11
C VAL A 116 12.50 1.43 -2.76
N HIS A 117 12.51 2.57 -2.06
CA HIS A 117 11.99 3.84 -2.57
C HIS A 117 12.69 4.26 -3.87
N GLY A 118 14.02 4.23 -3.89
CA GLY A 118 14.79 4.58 -5.08
C GLY A 118 14.45 3.70 -6.28
N SER A 119 14.43 2.38 -6.09
CA SER A 119 14.14 1.42 -7.16
C SER A 119 12.67 1.48 -7.61
N PHE A 120 11.74 1.59 -6.67
CA PHE A 120 10.30 1.62 -6.94
C PHE A 120 9.90 2.88 -7.71
N PHE A 121 10.40 4.04 -7.29
CA PHE A 121 10.16 5.29 -7.99
C PHE A 121 10.73 5.24 -9.42
N ALA A 122 11.99 4.85 -9.59
CA ALA A 122 12.61 4.77 -10.91
C ALA A 122 11.86 3.81 -11.85
N LEU A 123 11.41 2.66 -11.35
CA LEU A 123 10.71 1.66 -12.16
C LEU A 123 9.30 2.12 -12.54
N LEU A 124 8.45 2.43 -11.55
CA LEU A 124 7.03 2.66 -11.77
C LEU A 124 6.75 4.07 -12.30
N ARG A 125 7.44 5.09 -11.79
CA ARG A 125 7.26 6.49 -12.22
C ARG A 125 8.00 6.81 -13.51
N THR A 126 9.30 6.46 -13.57
CA THR A 126 10.15 6.91 -14.69
C THR A 126 10.10 5.96 -15.87
N LYS A 127 10.25 4.65 -15.66
CA LYS A 127 10.30 3.67 -16.75
C LYS A 127 8.90 3.29 -17.28
N HIS A 128 7.99 2.90 -16.39
CA HIS A 128 6.65 2.44 -16.81
C HIS A 128 5.58 3.54 -16.83
N GLN A 129 5.86 4.69 -16.20
CA GLN A 129 4.97 5.86 -16.17
C GLN A 129 3.56 5.56 -15.63
N LEU A 130 3.45 4.62 -14.68
CA LEU A 130 2.17 4.08 -14.18
C LEU A 130 1.51 4.91 -13.08
N GLY A 131 2.13 6.00 -12.67
CA GLY A 131 1.56 6.90 -11.69
C GLY A 131 2.20 8.27 -11.76
N TYR A 132 1.46 9.29 -11.35
CA TYR A 132 2.04 10.62 -11.14
C TYR A 132 2.64 10.74 -9.74
N ASN A 133 2.04 10.03 -8.77
CA ASN A 133 2.52 9.90 -7.41
C ASN A 133 2.88 8.43 -7.16
N VAL A 134 4.16 8.18 -6.91
CA VAL A 134 4.73 6.86 -6.63
C VAL A 134 5.63 7.02 -5.42
N SER A 135 5.41 6.22 -4.38
CA SER A 135 6.24 6.27 -3.18
C SER A 135 6.34 4.91 -2.54
N ALA A 136 7.50 4.62 -1.96
CA ALA A 136 7.66 3.62 -0.93
C ALA A 136 7.90 4.34 0.40
N LEU A 137 7.30 3.85 1.47
CA LEU A 137 7.33 4.42 2.81
C LEU A 137 7.41 3.27 3.83
N SER A 138 7.82 3.56 5.05
CA SER A 138 7.58 2.67 6.18
C SER A 138 6.67 3.32 7.21
N SER A 139 5.91 2.49 7.92
CA SER A 139 5.07 2.91 9.04
C SER A 139 5.29 1.96 10.21
N SER A 140 5.10 2.47 11.42
CA SER A 140 5.18 1.66 12.64
C SER A 140 4.22 2.22 13.66
N ILE A 141 3.31 1.38 14.15
CA ILE A 141 2.41 1.74 15.23
C ILE A 141 3.08 1.33 16.54
N TYR A 142 3.12 2.25 17.51
CA TYR A 142 3.73 1.96 18.81
C TYR A 142 3.05 0.76 19.49
N GLY A 143 3.84 -0.28 19.78
CA GLY A 143 3.34 -1.55 20.33
C GLY A 143 2.60 -2.43 19.31
N GLY A 144 2.59 -2.05 18.03
CA GLY A 144 1.99 -2.77 16.92
C GLY A 144 3.02 -3.28 15.92
N ARG A 145 2.54 -3.53 14.69
CA ARG A 145 3.38 -4.00 13.59
C ARG A 145 4.05 -2.84 12.89
N SER A 146 5.14 -3.17 12.21
CA SER A 146 5.79 -2.29 11.25
C SER A 146 5.40 -2.72 9.84
N GLU A 147 5.31 -1.76 8.92
CA GLU A 147 4.86 -2.00 7.54
C GLU A 147 5.80 -1.37 6.53
N LEU A 148 6.05 -2.07 5.43
CA LEU A 148 6.53 -1.47 4.18
C LEU A 148 5.30 -1.14 3.33
N ILE A 149 5.18 0.13 2.93
CA ILE A 149 4.04 0.66 2.19
C ILE A 149 4.50 1.05 0.78
N LEU A 150 3.84 0.52 -0.25
CA LEU A 150 4.05 0.86 -1.65
C LEU A 150 2.79 1.52 -2.20
N ARG A 151 2.89 2.79 -2.59
CA ARG A 151 1.75 3.59 -3.08
C ARG A 151 1.95 4.01 -4.53
N VAL A 152 0.91 3.81 -5.35
CA VAL A 152 0.85 4.28 -6.74
C VAL A 152 -0.50 4.94 -6.98
N GLU A 153 -0.47 6.12 -7.61
CA GLU A 153 -1.67 6.84 -8.03
C GLU A 153 -1.55 7.29 -9.49
N GLY A 154 -2.55 6.98 -10.31
CA GLY A 154 -2.59 7.32 -11.73
C GLY A 154 -3.85 6.87 -12.45
N GLU A 155 -3.91 7.07 -13.76
CA GLU A 155 -5.09 6.85 -14.60
C GLU A 155 -5.21 5.39 -15.14
N TYR A 156 -4.65 4.42 -14.41
CA TYR A 156 -4.51 3.03 -14.88
C TYR A 156 -5.38 2.06 -14.10
N ASN A 157 -5.73 0.94 -14.74
CA ASN A 157 -6.40 -0.17 -14.10
C ASN A 157 -5.55 -0.73 -12.94
N LEU A 158 -6.14 -0.86 -11.75
CA LEU A 158 -5.37 -1.24 -10.56
C LEU A 158 -4.95 -2.71 -10.55
N MET A 159 -5.57 -3.59 -11.33
CA MET A 159 -5.07 -4.97 -11.49
C MET A 159 -3.74 -4.97 -12.25
N TYR A 160 -3.65 -4.16 -13.30
CA TYR A 160 -2.41 -3.97 -14.05
C TYR A 160 -1.32 -3.31 -13.18
N VAL A 161 -1.64 -2.26 -12.42
CA VAL A 161 -0.68 -1.63 -11.51
C VAL A 161 -0.20 -2.61 -10.42
N THR A 162 -1.13 -3.36 -9.82
CA THR A 162 -0.81 -4.39 -8.82
C THR A 162 0.11 -5.45 -9.39
N MET A 163 -0.06 -5.82 -10.67
CA MET A 163 0.85 -6.75 -11.33
C MET A 163 2.29 -6.21 -11.37
N HIS A 164 2.47 -4.95 -11.75
CA HIS A 164 3.79 -4.31 -11.73
C HIS A 164 4.38 -4.23 -10.31
N ILE A 165 3.56 -4.01 -9.28
CA ILE A 165 4.01 -4.04 -7.88
C ILE A 165 4.53 -5.44 -7.50
N ASN A 166 3.83 -6.52 -7.87
CA ASN A 166 4.31 -7.86 -7.51
C ASN A 166 5.59 -8.21 -8.28
N LYS A 167 5.68 -7.85 -9.56
CA LYS A 167 6.91 -8.02 -10.33
C LYS A 167 8.06 -7.25 -9.71
N PHE A 168 7.82 -6.00 -9.30
CA PHE A 168 8.82 -5.22 -8.58
C PHE A 168 9.29 -5.93 -7.31
N ILE A 169 8.39 -6.40 -6.45
CA ILE A 169 8.76 -7.12 -5.23
C ILE A 169 9.59 -8.36 -5.57
N HIS A 170 9.17 -9.15 -6.56
CA HIS A 170 9.92 -10.32 -7.00
C HIS A 170 11.35 -9.97 -7.46
N ASP A 171 11.47 -8.98 -8.36
CA ASP A 171 12.75 -8.57 -8.95
C ASP A 171 13.66 -7.83 -7.94
N MET A 172 13.06 -7.22 -6.91
CA MET A 172 13.78 -6.55 -5.82
C MET A 172 14.62 -7.56 -5.01
N HIS A 173 14.20 -8.82 -4.93
CA HIS A 173 15.00 -9.85 -4.26
C HIS A 173 16.38 -10.02 -4.90
N GLN A 174 16.42 -10.13 -6.23
CA GLN A 174 17.68 -10.23 -6.97
C GLN A 174 18.49 -8.93 -6.85
N THR A 175 17.80 -7.77 -6.85
CA THR A 175 18.45 -6.47 -6.64
C THR A 175 19.14 -6.38 -5.28
N LEU A 176 18.54 -6.93 -4.20
CA LEU A 176 19.17 -6.99 -2.88
C LEU A 176 20.34 -7.97 -2.82
N LEU A 177 20.25 -9.10 -3.55
CA LEU A 177 21.34 -10.08 -3.65
C LEU A 177 22.57 -9.50 -4.37
N ASP A 178 22.35 -8.80 -5.48
CA ASP A 178 23.42 -8.25 -6.32
C ASP A 178 23.97 -6.91 -5.80
N MET A 179 23.34 -6.34 -4.77
CA MET A 179 23.78 -5.09 -4.16
C MET A 179 25.19 -5.23 -3.58
N SER A 180 26.08 -4.34 -4.02
CA SER A 180 27.43 -4.27 -3.46
C SER A 180 27.42 -3.70 -2.04
N ASP A 181 28.44 -4.01 -1.26
CA ASP A 181 28.59 -3.45 0.10
C ASP A 181 28.69 -1.93 0.04
N GLU A 182 29.36 -1.37 -0.97
CA GLU A 182 29.44 0.08 -1.19
C GLU A 182 28.07 0.71 -1.38
N GLN A 183 27.21 0.11 -2.21
CA GLN A 183 25.84 0.57 -2.42
C GLN A 183 25.03 0.49 -1.12
N PHE A 184 25.11 -0.62 -0.41
CA PHE A 184 24.43 -0.79 0.88
C PHE A 184 24.86 0.27 1.90
N TYR A 185 26.17 0.42 2.14
CA TYR A 185 26.69 1.39 3.10
C TYR A 185 26.42 2.83 2.67
N SER A 186 26.29 3.13 1.37
CA SER A 186 25.85 4.45 0.91
C SER A 186 24.43 4.81 1.41
N GLN A 187 23.51 3.83 1.44
CA GLN A 187 22.15 4.00 1.97
C GLN A 187 22.18 4.15 3.50
N VAL A 188 22.99 3.35 4.19
CA VAL A 188 23.20 3.48 5.64
C VAL A 188 23.71 4.89 5.99
N GLN A 189 24.66 5.43 5.22
CA GLN A 189 25.19 6.79 5.45
C GLN A 189 24.15 7.89 5.15
N LEU A 190 23.27 7.70 4.16
CA LEU A 190 22.15 8.61 3.90
C LEU A 190 21.21 8.66 5.11
N LEU A 191 20.83 7.50 5.64
CA LEU A 191 19.93 7.39 6.78
C LEU A 191 20.59 7.89 8.08
N LEU A 192 21.87 7.61 8.28
CA LEU A 192 22.64 8.10 9.42
C LEU A 192 22.68 9.63 9.46
N ARG A 193 22.93 10.28 8.31
CA ARG A 193 22.87 11.74 8.20
C ARG A 193 21.48 12.29 8.50
N ARG A 194 20.41 11.57 8.16
CA ARG A 194 19.03 11.97 8.51
C ARG A 194 18.79 11.89 10.01
N TYR A 195 19.30 10.86 10.69
CA TYR A 195 19.08 10.67 12.13
C TYR A 195 19.93 11.60 13.00
N GLN A 196 21.20 11.80 12.62
CA GLN A 196 22.14 12.70 13.28
C GLN A 196 21.96 14.16 12.88
N GLY A 197 21.22 14.42 11.79
CA GLY A 197 20.89 15.77 11.36
C GLY A 197 20.19 16.53 12.47
N GLY A 198 20.76 17.69 12.82
CA GLY A 198 20.06 18.65 13.68
C GLY A 198 18.78 19.15 13.01
N PHE A 199 17.91 19.76 13.82
CA PHE A 199 16.66 20.33 13.32
C PHE A 199 16.94 21.52 12.41
N GLN A 200 16.31 21.56 11.24
CA GLN A 200 16.43 22.70 10.34
C GLN A 200 15.63 23.90 10.83
N ASN A 201 14.59 23.67 11.63
CA ASN A 201 13.73 24.69 12.23
C ASN A 201 13.02 24.14 13.48
N ILE A 202 12.37 25.04 14.22
CA ILE A 202 11.67 24.71 15.47
C ILE A 202 10.49 23.75 15.26
N ASP A 203 9.84 23.77 14.09
CA ASP A 203 8.71 22.87 13.80
C ASP A 203 9.17 21.41 13.69
N GLN A 204 10.36 21.18 13.11
CA GLN A 204 10.98 19.85 13.06
C GLN A 204 11.38 19.37 14.47
N GLU A 205 11.93 20.26 15.29
CA GLU A 205 12.25 19.95 16.69
C GLU A 205 11.00 19.60 17.50
N ALA A 206 10.01 20.49 17.46
CA ALA A 206 8.73 20.30 18.13
C ALA A 206 8.01 19.05 17.65
N GLY A 207 8.00 18.78 16.34
CA GLY A 207 7.42 17.58 15.76
C GLY A 207 8.05 16.30 16.32
N ARG A 208 9.40 16.21 16.35
CA ARG A 208 10.11 15.03 16.85
C ARG A 208 9.83 14.76 18.33
N TYR A 209 9.79 15.79 19.18
CA TYR A 209 9.43 15.60 20.59
C TYR A 209 7.94 15.31 20.77
N PHE A 210 7.09 15.94 19.98
CA PHE A 210 5.65 15.72 20.06
C PHE A 210 5.25 14.31 19.63
N GLU A 211 5.95 13.68 18.67
CA GLU A 211 5.78 12.27 18.33
C GLU A 211 5.98 11.35 19.54
N GLU A 212 7.03 11.57 20.32
CA GLU A 212 7.33 10.77 21.53
C GLU A 212 6.27 10.96 22.62
N VAL A 213 5.75 12.19 22.77
CA VAL A 213 4.69 12.52 23.73
C VAL A 213 3.33 11.97 23.31
N SER A 214 2.99 12.10 22.03
CA SER A 214 1.69 11.70 21.46
C SER A 214 1.57 10.18 21.36
N SER A 215 2.64 9.48 20.98
CA SER A 215 2.71 8.01 21.03
C SER A 215 2.76 7.46 22.46
N GLY A 216 3.26 8.26 23.40
CA GLY A 216 3.49 7.85 24.79
C GLY A 216 4.71 6.96 24.97
N ALA A 217 5.63 6.97 24.00
CA ALA A 217 6.90 6.23 24.04
C ALA A 217 7.95 6.95 24.91
N TYR A 218 7.98 8.28 24.84
CA TYR A 218 8.90 9.14 25.59
C TYR A 218 10.40 8.78 25.42
N ASP A 219 10.82 8.19 24.29
CA ASP A 219 12.22 7.90 23.96
C ASP A 219 12.81 9.06 23.14
N PHE A 220 13.07 10.20 23.79
CA PHE A 220 13.63 11.39 23.13
C PHE A 220 15.04 11.16 22.53
N THR A 221 15.70 10.06 22.92
CA THR A 221 17.00 9.61 22.40
C THR A 221 16.88 8.52 21.33
N ARG A 222 15.66 8.24 20.82
CA ARG A 222 15.36 7.16 19.87
C ARG A 222 16.31 7.16 18.69
N TYR A 223 16.46 8.30 18.03
CA TYR A 223 17.26 8.44 16.83
C TYR A 223 18.77 8.33 17.08
N ASP A 224 19.26 8.74 18.26
CA ASP A 224 20.67 8.53 18.63
C ASP A 224 20.95 7.03 18.76
N LYS A 225 20.07 6.31 19.45
CA LYS A 225 20.12 4.84 19.56
C LYS A 225 19.99 4.15 18.19
N MET A 226 19.11 4.64 17.32
CA MET A 226 18.97 4.11 15.96
C MET A 226 20.21 4.40 15.10
N ALA A 227 20.84 5.57 15.26
CA ALA A 227 22.10 5.92 14.59
C ALA A 227 23.27 5.05 15.04
N GLU A 228 23.33 4.69 16.33
CA GLU A 228 24.29 3.70 16.83
C GLU A 228 24.03 2.31 16.26
N LEU A 229 22.77 1.85 16.27
CA LEU A 229 22.38 0.56 15.72
C LEU A 229 22.66 0.44 14.22
N LEU A 230 22.38 1.48 13.45
CA LEU A 230 22.61 1.55 12.00
C LEU A 230 24.04 1.17 11.61
N GLN A 231 25.02 1.62 12.38
CA GLN A 231 26.44 1.35 12.12
C GLN A 231 26.82 -0.12 12.30
N SER A 232 26.00 -0.89 13.02
CA SER A 232 26.22 -2.31 13.30
C SER A 232 25.46 -3.26 12.36
N ILE A 233 24.66 -2.75 11.43
CA ILE A 233 23.86 -3.58 10.52
C ILE A 233 24.73 -4.05 9.37
N ALA A 234 24.74 -5.37 9.14
CA ALA A 234 25.34 -5.97 7.96
C ALA A 234 24.33 -6.10 6.81
N LYS A 235 24.82 -6.10 5.56
CA LYS A 235 23.98 -6.24 4.37
C LYS A 235 23.19 -7.55 4.37
N GLU A 236 23.79 -8.63 4.85
CA GLU A 236 23.17 -9.95 4.92
C GLU A 236 21.92 -9.94 5.81
N GLU A 237 21.89 -9.11 6.87
CA GLU A 237 20.74 -8.96 7.75
C GLU A 237 19.55 -8.33 7.01
N LEU A 238 19.79 -7.40 6.07
CA LEU A 238 18.74 -6.82 5.23
C LEU A 238 18.10 -7.88 4.33
N LEU A 239 18.90 -8.77 3.74
CA LEU A 239 18.41 -9.87 2.91
C LEU A 239 17.64 -10.90 3.74
N VAL A 240 18.12 -11.24 4.94
CA VAL A 240 17.40 -12.10 5.88
C VAL A 240 16.06 -11.48 6.27
N PHE A 241 16.04 -10.18 6.57
CA PHE A 241 14.83 -9.44 6.90
C PHE A 241 13.82 -9.44 5.74
N TRP A 242 14.29 -9.19 4.51
CA TRP A 242 13.48 -9.28 3.30
C TRP A 242 12.85 -10.66 3.13
N ASN A 243 13.63 -11.73 3.25
CA ASN A 243 13.14 -13.10 3.13
C ASN A 243 12.22 -13.53 4.28
N LYS A 244 12.38 -12.94 5.47
CA LYS A 244 11.54 -13.23 6.62
C LYS A 244 10.13 -12.62 6.49
N TYR A 245 10.01 -11.44 5.87
CA TYR A 245 8.78 -10.66 5.92
C TYR A 245 8.20 -10.25 4.56
N VAL A 246 9.04 -9.88 3.60
CA VAL A 246 8.60 -9.16 2.37
C VAL A 246 8.58 -10.05 1.15
N ASN A 247 9.46 -11.04 1.07
CA ASN A 247 9.50 -11.97 -0.05
C ASN A 247 8.32 -12.95 0.02
N PRO A 248 7.34 -12.89 -0.90
CA PRO A 248 6.17 -13.78 -0.84
C PRO A 248 6.53 -15.26 -1.01
N SER A 249 7.68 -15.58 -1.63
CA SER A 249 8.11 -16.95 -1.89
C SER A 249 8.82 -17.61 -0.70
N THR A 250 9.35 -16.81 0.24
CA THR A 250 10.16 -17.33 1.36
C THR A 250 9.64 -16.92 2.74
N ALA A 251 8.85 -15.86 2.84
CA ALA A 251 8.33 -15.36 4.12
C ALA A 251 7.27 -16.32 4.70
N PRO A 252 7.50 -16.94 5.87
CA PRO A 252 6.60 -17.96 6.43
C PRO A 252 5.25 -17.40 6.86
N ALA A 253 5.19 -16.11 7.16
CA ALA A 253 4.00 -15.40 7.61
C ALA A 253 3.71 -14.16 6.74
N TYR A 254 3.94 -14.28 5.42
CA TYR A 254 3.69 -13.19 4.48
C TYR A 254 2.27 -12.65 4.65
N THR A 255 2.16 -11.36 4.98
CA THR A 255 0.88 -10.68 5.18
C THR A 255 0.90 -9.37 4.42
N ARG A 256 0.00 -9.27 3.44
CA ARG A 256 -0.12 -8.10 2.57
C ARG A 256 -1.57 -7.63 2.52
N ILE A 257 -1.76 -6.32 2.61
CA ILE A 257 -3.06 -5.67 2.51
C ILE A 257 -2.98 -4.61 1.42
N ASP A 258 -3.82 -4.75 0.40
CA ASP A 258 -3.95 -3.75 -0.67
C ASP A 258 -5.26 -2.99 -0.50
N VAL A 259 -5.16 -1.67 -0.36
CA VAL A 259 -6.30 -0.75 -0.44
C VAL A 259 -6.31 -0.14 -1.84
N GLN A 260 -7.33 -0.47 -2.61
CA GLN A 260 -7.49 -0.03 -3.99
C GLN A 260 -8.69 0.92 -4.13
N MET A 261 -8.40 2.17 -4.47
CA MET A 261 -9.38 3.21 -4.74
C MET A 261 -9.55 3.39 -6.25
N TRP A 262 -10.68 2.96 -6.76
CA TRP A 262 -10.97 2.96 -8.19
C TRP A 262 -11.67 4.25 -8.62
N SER A 263 -11.14 4.92 -9.65
CA SER A 263 -11.86 5.98 -10.36
C SER A 263 -13.13 5.44 -11.01
N ALA A 264 -14.20 6.23 -10.99
CA ALA A 264 -15.41 5.94 -11.76
C ALA A 264 -15.20 6.00 -13.29
N LYS A 265 -14.03 6.50 -13.76
CA LYS A 265 -13.65 6.57 -15.17
C LYS A 265 -12.91 5.32 -15.67
N ILE A 266 -12.52 4.41 -14.78
CA ILE A 266 -11.74 3.22 -15.11
C ILE A 266 -12.61 1.99 -14.88
N TRP A 267 -12.59 1.04 -15.82
CA TRP A 267 -13.29 -0.21 -15.66
C TRP A 267 -12.75 -0.97 -14.43
N LYS A 268 -13.68 -1.39 -13.56
CA LYS A 268 -13.41 -2.09 -12.31
C LYS A 268 -14.07 -3.47 -12.34
N PRO A 269 -13.35 -4.56 -12.01
CA PRO A 269 -13.96 -5.89 -11.90
C PRO A 269 -15.01 -5.94 -10.79
N THR A 270 -16.09 -6.68 -11.03
CA THR A 270 -17.14 -6.98 -10.06
C THR A 270 -16.69 -8.10 -9.10
N VAL A 271 -17.44 -8.30 -8.01
CA VAL A 271 -17.21 -9.43 -7.09
C VAL A 271 -17.34 -10.78 -7.80
N SER A 272 -18.17 -10.88 -8.85
CA SER A 272 -18.28 -12.10 -9.65
C SER A 272 -17.02 -12.33 -10.47
N ASP A 273 -16.52 -11.27 -11.13
CA ASP A 273 -15.32 -11.35 -11.96
C ASP A 273 -14.11 -11.80 -11.15
N PHE A 274 -13.95 -11.30 -9.91
CA PHE A 274 -12.87 -11.73 -9.01
C PHE A 274 -12.95 -13.19 -8.58
N LYS A 275 -14.15 -13.78 -8.54
CA LYS A 275 -14.34 -15.20 -8.20
C LYS A 275 -14.04 -16.12 -9.37
N GLU A 276 -14.28 -15.63 -10.58
CA GLU A 276 -14.23 -16.43 -11.79
C GLU A 276 -12.88 -16.34 -12.51
N TYR A 277 -12.26 -15.17 -12.51
CA TYR A 277 -11.08 -14.89 -13.34
C TYR A 277 -9.83 -14.58 -12.53
N SER A 278 -8.68 -14.92 -13.09
CA SER A 278 -7.37 -14.62 -12.50
C SER A 278 -7.06 -13.12 -12.53
N ALA A 279 -6.18 -12.67 -11.65
CA ALA A 279 -5.70 -11.28 -11.61
C ALA A 279 -5.08 -10.84 -12.95
N LYS A 280 -4.41 -11.76 -13.65
CA LYS A 280 -3.82 -11.54 -14.98
C LYS A 280 -4.89 -11.28 -16.04
N THR A 281 -5.95 -12.09 -16.02
CA THR A 281 -7.11 -11.93 -16.90
C THR A 281 -7.76 -10.57 -16.69
N LEU A 282 -8.02 -10.22 -15.42
CA LEU A 282 -8.64 -8.93 -15.09
C LEU A 282 -7.75 -7.74 -15.48
N ALA A 283 -6.43 -7.85 -15.33
CA ALA A 283 -5.49 -6.81 -15.73
C ALA A 283 -5.44 -6.62 -17.25
N LEU A 284 -5.32 -7.70 -18.03
CA LEU A 284 -5.28 -7.62 -19.48
C LEU A 284 -6.61 -7.08 -20.04
N TYR A 285 -7.73 -7.58 -19.53
CA TYR A 285 -9.05 -7.09 -19.91
C TYR A 285 -9.20 -5.60 -19.59
N GLY A 286 -8.76 -5.16 -18.41
CA GLY A 286 -8.78 -3.76 -18.02
C GLY A 286 -7.95 -2.85 -18.93
N CYS A 287 -6.77 -3.32 -19.39
CA CYS A 287 -5.96 -2.60 -20.38
C CYS A 287 -6.66 -2.50 -21.74
N LEU A 288 -7.24 -3.60 -22.23
CA LEU A 288 -7.97 -3.64 -23.50
C LEU A 288 -9.15 -2.66 -23.51
N HIS A 289 -9.94 -2.66 -22.43
CA HIS A 289 -11.07 -1.75 -22.26
C HIS A 289 -10.62 -0.28 -22.17
N ALA A 290 -9.49 0.02 -21.51
CA ALA A 290 -8.95 1.39 -21.44
C ALA A 290 -8.47 1.91 -22.81
N GLU A 291 -8.00 1.01 -23.67
CA GLU A 291 -7.59 1.32 -25.05
C GLU A 291 -8.79 1.30 -26.04
N GLY A 292 -10.02 1.09 -25.56
CA GLY A 292 -11.25 1.10 -26.38
C GLY A 292 -11.52 -0.20 -27.15
N ASN A 293 -10.89 -1.31 -26.76
CA ASN A 293 -11.07 -2.61 -27.40
C ASN A 293 -12.17 -3.43 -26.71
N ASP A 294 -13.43 -3.05 -26.92
CA ASP A 294 -14.59 -3.68 -26.28
C ASP A 294 -15.13 -4.93 -27.03
N THR A 295 -14.44 -5.37 -28.09
CA THR A 295 -14.87 -6.50 -28.94
C THR A 295 -14.64 -7.86 -28.30
N LEU A 296 -13.73 -7.95 -27.35
CA LEU A 296 -13.42 -9.18 -26.60
C LEU A 296 -14.09 -9.11 -25.24
N ASP A 297 -14.88 -10.14 -24.90
CA ASP A 297 -15.37 -10.36 -23.55
C ASP A 297 -14.29 -10.99 -22.67
N ILE A 298 -14.50 -10.92 -21.35
CA ILE A 298 -13.52 -11.38 -20.36
C ILE A 298 -13.28 -12.89 -20.44
N GLU A 299 -14.28 -13.68 -20.82
CA GLU A 299 -14.18 -15.14 -21.01
C GLU A 299 -13.23 -15.49 -22.17
N LYS A 300 -13.30 -14.77 -23.29
CA LYS A 300 -12.36 -14.94 -24.40
C LYS A 300 -10.93 -14.56 -24.00
N VAL A 301 -10.76 -13.49 -23.22
CA VAL A 301 -9.45 -13.08 -22.70
C VAL A 301 -8.88 -14.16 -21.78
N ASP A 302 -9.70 -14.73 -20.90
CA ASP A 302 -9.30 -15.78 -19.96
C ASP A 302 -8.86 -17.08 -20.66
N LYS A 303 -9.68 -17.57 -21.60
CA LYS A 303 -9.35 -18.75 -22.42
C LYS A 303 -8.03 -18.55 -23.17
N PHE A 304 -7.83 -17.34 -23.70
CA PHE A 304 -6.61 -17.00 -24.41
C PHE A 304 -5.39 -17.05 -23.48
N ILE A 305 -5.42 -16.36 -22.33
CA ILE A 305 -4.31 -16.35 -21.37
C ILE A 305 -3.99 -17.78 -20.92
N THR A 306 -5.01 -18.56 -20.57
CA THR A 306 -4.84 -19.95 -20.14
C THR A 306 -4.15 -20.80 -21.21
N THR A 307 -4.57 -20.66 -22.47
CA THR A 307 -3.95 -21.36 -23.60
C THR A 307 -2.50 -20.89 -23.81
N ALA A 308 -2.26 -19.58 -23.80
CA ALA A 308 -0.94 -19.01 -24.04
C ALA A 308 0.08 -19.36 -22.95
N ILE A 309 -0.35 -19.43 -21.68
CA ILE A 309 0.50 -19.90 -20.57
C ILE A 309 0.85 -21.38 -20.77
N SER A 310 -0.13 -22.23 -21.12
CA SER A 310 0.10 -23.66 -21.38
C SER A 310 1.09 -23.87 -22.52
N GLU A 311 0.92 -23.16 -23.65
CA GLU A 311 1.84 -23.23 -24.80
C GLU A 311 3.24 -22.73 -24.44
N HIS A 312 3.35 -21.67 -23.62
CA HIS A 312 4.64 -21.13 -23.18
C HIS A 312 5.41 -22.10 -22.29
N GLN A 313 4.73 -22.86 -21.43
CA GLN A 313 5.34 -23.89 -20.59
C GLN A 313 5.85 -25.08 -21.42
N GLU A 314 5.16 -25.46 -22.50
CA GLU A 314 5.57 -26.56 -23.38
C GLU A 314 6.72 -26.18 -24.34
N GLN A 315 6.79 -24.92 -24.78
CA GLN A 315 7.83 -24.42 -25.70
C GLN A 315 8.33 -23.01 -25.30
N PRO A 316 9.30 -22.90 -24.37
CA PRO A 316 9.75 -21.63 -23.79
C PRO A 316 10.36 -20.59 -24.76
N GLY A 317 10.56 -20.94 -26.04
CA GLY A 317 11.15 -20.05 -27.06
C GLY A 317 10.32 -19.83 -28.33
N VAL A 318 9.12 -20.43 -28.45
CA VAL A 318 8.28 -20.37 -29.67
C VAL A 318 7.07 -19.45 -29.49
N CYS A 319 6.75 -19.05 -28.25
CA CYS A 319 5.57 -18.26 -27.97
C CYS A 319 5.76 -16.77 -28.33
N ASN A 320 5.59 -16.48 -29.62
CA ASN A 320 5.19 -15.18 -30.16
C ASN A 320 3.73 -14.84 -29.76
N GLY A 321 3.24 -15.26 -28.59
CA GLY A 321 1.85 -15.08 -28.15
C GLY A 321 1.44 -13.60 -28.07
N THR A 322 2.41 -12.72 -27.80
CA THR A 322 2.30 -11.27 -27.91
C THR A 322 2.09 -10.79 -29.33
N ASP A 323 2.88 -11.28 -30.29
CA ASP A 323 2.75 -10.93 -31.71
C ASP A 323 1.48 -11.53 -32.32
N VAL A 324 1.07 -12.71 -31.86
CA VAL A 324 -0.18 -13.37 -32.28
C VAL A 324 -1.39 -12.63 -31.72
N LEU A 325 -1.38 -12.13 -30.47
CA LEU A 325 -2.46 -11.29 -29.94
C LEU A 325 -2.46 -9.92 -30.63
N LEU A 326 -1.31 -9.27 -30.78
CA LEU A 326 -1.20 -8.00 -31.51
C LEU A 326 -1.66 -8.15 -32.96
N ALA A 327 -1.32 -9.26 -33.63
CA ALA A 327 -1.80 -9.57 -34.97
C ALA A 327 -3.29 -9.89 -35.00
N LYS A 328 -3.82 -10.66 -34.04
CA LYS A 328 -5.25 -10.97 -33.94
C LYS A 328 -6.10 -9.72 -33.65
N LEU A 329 -5.67 -8.85 -32.73
CA LEU A 329 -6.28 -7.53 -32.47
C LEU A 329 -6.23 -6.62 -33.71
N LYS A 330 -5.10 -6.60 -34.44
CA LYS A 330 -4.96 -5.92 -35.74
C LYS A 330 -5.79 -6.54 -36.87
N SER A 331 -6.10 -7.83 -36.80
CA SER A 331 -6.88 -8.55 -37.83
C SER A 331 -8.39 -8.54 -37.58
N ALA A 332 -8.81 -8.52 -36.32
CA ALA A 332 -10.22 -8.34 -35.93
C ALA A 332 -10.75 -6.96 -36.34
N THR A 333 -9.86 -5.98 -36.51
CA THR A 333 -10.14 -4.64 -37.06
C THR A 333 -10.21 -4.61 -38.59
N LEU A 334 -9.84 -5.69 -39.29
CA LEU A 334 -9.87 -5.80 -40.75
C LEU A 334 -11.06 -6.59 -41.31
N SER A 335 -11.80 -7.32 -40.46
CA SER A 335 -12.91 -8.17 -40.89
C SER A 335 -14.22 -7.82 -40.18
N GLU A 336 -14.74 -6.61 -40.38
CA GLU A 336 -16.19 -6.36 -40.47
C GLU A 336 -16.44 -4.95 -41.01
N SER A 337 -17.14 -4.90 -42.13
CA SER A 337 -17.36 -3.68 -42.91
C SER A 337 -18.36 -2.75 -42.22
N GLY A 338 -17.97 -1.49 -42.02
CA GLY A 338 -18.88 -0.35 -42.17
C GLY A 338 -19.27 0.42 -40.91
N ALA A 339 -18.31 1.07 -40.26
CA ALA A 339 -18.50 2.41 -39.71
C ALA A 339 -17.14 3.11 -39.60
N VAL A 340 -17.08 4.31 -40.16
CA VAL A 340 -15.89 5.08 -40.48
C VAL A 340 -15.38 5.84 -39.24
N TYR A 341 -14.04 5.87 -39.08
CA TYR A 341 -13.20 6.55 -38.08
C TYR A 341 -13.10 5.93 -36.67
N ALA A 342 -11.96 5.27 -36.37
CA ALA A 342 -11.08 5.62 -35.23
C ALA A 342 -9.86 4.68 -34.99
N VAL A 343 -9.05 4.30 -36.00
CA VAL A 343 -7.66 3.83 -35.73
C VAL A 343 -6.70 4.32 -36.82
N GLY A 344 -6.84 5.58 -37.23
CA GLY A 344 -5.88 6.29 -38.09
C GLY A 344 -4.96 7.26 -37.32
N LYS A 345 -5.07 7.28 -35.98
CA LYS A 345 -4.31 8.15 -35.07
C LYS A 345 -3.99 7.48 -33.72
N SER A 346 -3.78 6.17 -33.66
CA SER A 346 -3.02 5.64 -32.51
C SER A 346 -1.56 5.86 -32.84
N LYS A 347 -0.91 6.77 -32.09
CA LYS A 347 0.55 6.85 -32.00
C LYS A 347 1.14 5.44 -31.85
N GLU A 348 2.40 5.26 -32.21
CA GLU A 348 3.20 4.02 -32.18
C GLU A 348 3.30 3.27 -30.81
N HIS A 349 2.28 3.30 -29.94
CA HIS A 349 2.30 2.80 -28.57
C HIS A 349 0.93 2.18 -28.15
N THR A 350 0.69 0.91 -28.45
CA THR A 350 -0.19 0.05 -27.61
C THR A 350 0.67 -0.66 -26.55
N THR A 351 1.40 0.13 -25.75
CA THR A 351 2.45 -0.38 -24.85
C THR A 351 1.87 -1.11 -23.64
N HIS A 352 0.72 -0.69 -23.09
CA HIS A 352 0.20 -1.24 -21.84
C HIS A 352 -0.50 -2.58 -22.03
N THR A 353 -1.34 -2.76 -23.05
CA THR A 353 -1.88 -4.10 -23.39
C THR A 353 -0.77 -5.09 -23.69
N SER A 354 0.24 -4.69 -24.47
CA SER A 354 1.39 -5.55 -24.77
C SER A 354 2.19 -5.89 -23.50
N THR A 355 2.46 -4.91 -22.63
CA THR A 355 3.17 -5.14 -21.37
C THR A 355 2.35 -6.02 -20.42
N SER A 356 1.05 -5.78 -20.29
CA SER A 356 0.14 -6.57 -19.46
C SER A 356 0.14 -8.03 -19.90
N LEU A 357 0.11 -8.26 -21.21
CA LEU A 357 0.21 -9.59 -21.79
C LEU A 357 1.57 -10.25 -21.54
N GLU A 358 2.67 -9.52 -21.69
CA GLU A 358 4.00 -10.04 -21.36
C GLU A 358 4.10 -10.45 -19.90
N LEU A 359 3.60 -9.63 -18.98
CA LEU A 359 3.55 -9.95 -17.55
C LEU A 359 2.67 -11.18 -17.28
N ALA A 360 1.54 -11.31 -17.98
CA ALA A 360 0.63 -12.43 -17.79
C ALA A 360 1.23 -13.77 -18.24
N ILE A 361 2.01 -13.78 -19.32
CA ILE A 361 2.56 -15.00 -19.94
C ILE A 361 3.96 -15.32 -19.40
N LYS A 362 4.91 -14.37 -19.50
CA LYS A 362 6.33 -14.62 -19.20
C LYS A 362 6.58 -14.66 -17.69
N ASP A 363 5.96 -13.75 -16.95
CA ASP A 363 6.11 -13.63 -15.50
C ASP A 363 4.99 -14.37 -14.74
N HIS A 364 4.39 -15.40 -15.34
CA HIS A 364 3.19 -16.05 -14.81
C HIS A 364 3.39 -16.68 -13.41
N GLU A 365 4.60 -17.11 -13.06
CA GLU A 365 4.95 -17.65 -11.74
C GLU A 365 4.99 -16.57 -10.64
N THR A 366 5.24 -15.31 -11.01
CA THR A 366 5.22 -14.15 -10.09
C THR A 366 3.82 -13.83 -9.57
N PHE A 367 2.80 -14.43 -10.17
CA PHE A 367 1.39 -14.09 -10.01
C PHE A 367 0.51 -15.31 -9.70
N GLY A 368 1.07 -16.40 -9.20
CA GLY A 368 0.32 -17.64 -8.94
C GLY A 368 0.82 -18.34 -7.68
N ASN A 369 -0.12 -18.68 -6.79
CA ASN A 369 0.07 -19.25 -5.46
C ASN A 369 0.36 -18.22 -4.35
N TYR A 370 -0.48 -17.18 -4.24
CA TYR A 370 -0.55 -16.44 -2.98
C TYR A 370 -0.96 -17.44 -1.89
N ILE A 371 -0.08 -17.58 -0.90
CA ILE A 371 -0.04 -18.69 0.04
C ILE A 371 -1.47 -19.11 0.44
N ASN A 372 -1.81 -20.37 0.18
CA ASN A 372 -3.08 -20.95 0.58
C ASN A 372 -3.06 -21.22 2.11
N VAL A 373 -2.84 -20.18 2.91
CA VAL A 373 -2.85 -20.29 4.37
C VAL A 373 -4.30 -20.50 4.79
N SER A 374 -4.50 -21.54 5.58
CA SER A 374 -5.70 -21.73 6.39
C SER A 374 -5.82 -20.57 7.38
N CYS A 375 -6.37 -19.44 6.96
CA CYS A 375 -6.80 -18.40 7.88
C CYS A 375 -8.08 -18.89 8.58
N THR A 376 -8.24 -18.59 9.87
CA THR A 376 -9.41 -19.07 10.64
C THR A 376 -10.70 -18.58 9.99
N LYS A 377 -11.77 -19.41 10.06
CA LYS A 377 -13.05 -19.10 9.40
C LYS A 377 -13.65 -17.75 9.82
N ILE A 378 -13.34 -17.24 11.01
CA ILE A 378 -13.86 -15.97 11.52
C ILE A 378 -13.15 -14.78 10.87
N ALA A 379 -11.82 -14.81 10.76
CA ALA A 379 -11.01 -13.72 10.22
C ALA A 379 -11.24 -13.43 8.72
N THR A 380 -11.98 -14.31 8.03
CA THR A 380 -12.27 -14.22 6.60
C THR A 380 -13.76 -14.07 6.29
N ILE A 381 -14.63 -13.92 7.31
CA ILE A 381 -16.05 -13.61 7.09
C ILE A 381 -16.18 -12.27 6.35
N GLY A 382 -17.08 -12.19 5.38
CA GLY A 382 -17.22 -11.02 4.50
C GLY A 382 -16.18 -10.94 3.38
N THR A 383 -15.27 -11.92 3.26
CA THR A 383 -14.31 -12.01 2.16
C THR A 383 -14.69 -13.08 1.13
N SER A 384 -14.14 -12.99 -0.08
CA SER A 384 -14.25 -13.97 -1.15
C SER A 384 -12.85 -14.30 -1.66
N LYS A 385 -12.59 -15.58 -1.95
CA LYS A 385 -11.28 -16.02 -2.43
C LYS A 385 -11.25 -16.05 -3.96
N THR A 386 -10.23 -15.46 -4.58
CA THR A 386 -10.01 -15.53 -6.04
C THR A 386 -9.37 -16.86 -6.44
N PRO A 387 -9.38 -17.23 -7.74
CA PRO A 387 -8.66 -18.41 -8.24
C PRO A 387 -7.17 -18.42 -7.86
N ASP A 388 -6.54 -17.25 -7.82
CA ASP A 388 -5.11 -17.09 -7.47
C ASP A 388 -4.84 -17.08 -5.95
N GLY A 389 -5.89 -17.17 -5.12
CA GLY A 389 -5.78 -17.27 -3.67
C GLY A 389 -5.87 -15.94 -2.90
N LEU A 390 -6.22 -14.83 -3.56
CA LEU A 390 -6.40 -13.52 -2.92
C LEU A 390 -7.69 -13.47 -2.10
N TRP A 391 -7.66 -12.81 -0.95
CA TRP A 391 -8.84 -12.55 -0.14
C TRP A 391 -9.43 -11.17 -0.46
N ILE A 392 -10.51 -11.14 -1.24
CA ILE A 392 -11.22 -9.90 -1.58
C ILE A 392 -12.26 -9.60 -0.52
N MET A 393 -12.21 -8.41 0.09
CA MET A 393 -13.23 -7.95 1.03
C MET A 393 -14.51 -7.57 0.26
N ALA A 394 -15.41 -8.55 0.07
CA ALA A 394 -16.64 -8.42 -0.71
C ALA A 394 -17.78 -7.75 0.07
N ASP A 395 -17.85 -7.98 1.38
CA ASP A 395 -18.73 -7.26 2.31
C ASP A 395 -17.89 -6.70 3.46
N TYR A 396 -17.48 -5.44 3.30
CA TYR A 396 -16.68 -4.73 4.29
C TYR A 396 -17.38 -4.60 5.64
N LYS A 397 -18.70 -4.42 5.66
CA LYS A 397 -19.43 -4.27 6.93
C LYS A 397 -19.46 -5.58 7.70
N GLN A 398 -19.70 -6.68 7.00
CA GLN A 398 -19.66 -7.99 7.60
C GLN A 398 -18.25 -8.33 8.09
N PHE A 399 -17.22 -8.03 7.28
CA PHE A 399 -15.83 -8.18 7.67
C PHE A 399 -15.48 -7.34 8.90
N GLN A 400 -15.92 -6.08 8.95
CA GLN A 400 -15.71 -5.19 10.10
C GLN A 400 -16.40 -5.71 11.36
N ALA A 401 -17.66 -6.16 11.24
CA ALA A 401 -18.43 -6.66 12.37
C ALA A 401 -17.80 -7.89 13.03
N THR A 402 -17.08 -8.72 12.27
CA THR A 402 -16.33 -9.85 12.84
C THR A 402 -15.03 -9.44 13.53
N GLN A 403 -14.56 -8.21 13.34
CA GLN A 403 -13.40 -7.67 14.05
C GLN A 403 -13.76 -7.01 15.38
N GLU A 404 -15.04 -6.75 15.63
CA GLU A 404 -15.56 -6.19 16.88
C GLU A 404 -15.96 -7.26 17.90
N MET A 405 -15.95 -8.54 17.52
CA MET A 405 -16.20 -9.71 18.38
C MET A 405 -14.90 -10.20 19.02
#